data_AF-A0A1Y6K924-F1
#
_entry.id   AF-A0A1Y6K924-F1
#
_cell.length_a   1.000
_cell.length_b   1.000
_cell.length_c   1.000
_cell.angle_alpha   90.00
_cell.angle_beta   90.00
_cell.angle_gamma   90.00
#
_symmetry.space_group_name_H-M   'P 1'
#
loop_
_entity.id
_entity.type
_entity.pdbx_description
1 polymer ?
#
loop_
_entity_poly.entity_id
_entity_poly.type
_entity_poly.pdbx_seq_one_letter_code
_entity_poly.pdbx_strand_id
1 'polypeptide(L)'
;MNMPELVWGVVGFLLTVMILSYFIGDNFFFRLAAYLFVGVTAGFLTVLIARQILWPYLLQPLLGGTTYQRLWVLIPLLLSLMLILSQISQLRALGRIPLAFLAGLTAALVIGGSVFGTMIPQMRAVVIDFRPAAWRIESRSPWMHTVDAVVMLIGVIGTLSYFHFGSRFKRKTDSSDHSRPRLLQALAHIGEVFIGLALGAVFAGIFSSALLAMIDRIAFLGGWIARWVGGG
;
A
#
# COMPACT_ATOMS: atom_id res chain seq x y z
N MET A 1 -0.84 27.89 27.36
CA MET A 1 -1.39 26.70 26.66
C MET A 1 -2.90 26.81 26.66
N ASN A 2 -3.52 26.68 25.50
CA ASN A 2 -4.98 26.55 25.46
C ASN A 2 -5.36 25.17 26.05
N MET A 3 -6.47 25.08 26.79
CA MET A 3 -6.94 23.81 27.40
C MET A 3 -6.91 22.60 26.43
N PRO A 4 -7.34 22.75 25.16
CA PRO A 4 -7.27 21.65 24.18
C PRO A 4 -5.83 21.17 23.88
N GLU A 5 -4.86 22.08 23.78
CA GLU A 5 -3.47 21.73 23.49
C GLU A 5 -2.83 20.93 24.64
N LEU A 6 -3.20 21.25 25.88
CA LEU A 6 -2.72 20.54 27.05
C LEU A 6 -3.29 19.12 27.08
N VAL A 7 -4.61 18.96 26.88
CA VAL A 7 -5.27 17.65 26.84
C VAL A 7 -4.67 16.76 25.74
N TRP A 8 -4.56 17.27 24.50
CA TRP A 8 -3.96 16.51 23.41
C TRP A 8 -2.48 16.22 23.63
N GLY A 9 -1.75 17.16 24.25
CA GLY A 9 -0.35 16.97 24.65
C GLY A 9 -0.18 15.83 25.65
N VAL A 10 -1.01 15.78 26.71
CA VAL A 10 -0.99 14.71 27.72
C VAL A 10 -1.33 13.36 27.09
N VAL A 11 -2.40 13.30 26.29
CA VAL A 11 -2.83 12.06 25.62
C VAL A 11 -1.72 11.57 24.68
N GLY A 12 -1.14 12.46 23.87
CA GLY A 12 -0.04 12.14 22.97
C GLY A 12 1.21 11.67 23.72
N PHE A 13 1.55 12.31 24.84
CA PHE A 13 2.66 11.91 25.70
C PHE A 13 2.46 10.51 26.26
N LEU A 14 1.32 10.26 26.92
CA LEU A 14 1.00 8.96 27.51
C LEU A 14 1.02 7.85 26.47
N LEU A 15 0.35 8.03 25.33
CA LEU A 15 0.33 7.04 24.25
C LEU A 15 1.73 6.78 23.68
N THR A 16 2.55 7.83 23.51
CA THR A 16 3.92 7.68 23.01
C THR A 16 4.77 6.88 24.00
N VAL A 17 4.70 7.16 25.30
CA VAL A 17 5.40 6.39 26.34
C VAL A 17 4.92 4.94 26.37
N MET A 18 3.61 4.71 26.30
CA MET A 18 3.04 3.36 26.29
C MET A 18 3.50 2.53 25.08
N ILE A 19 3.62 3.15 23.90
CA ILE A 19 4.13 2.46 22.70
C ILE A 19 5.63 2.20 22.82
N LEU A 20 6.42 3.19 23.25
CA LEU A 20 7.87 3.03 23.42
C LEU A 20 8.24 2.05 24.53
N SER A 21 7.34 1.77 25.48
CA SER A 21 7.54 0.72 26.49
C SER A 21 7.82 -0.66 25.87
N TYR A 22 7.43 -0.89 24.61
CA TYR A 22 7.78 -2.09 23.86
C TYR A 22 9.30 -2.34 23.77
N PHE A 23 10.13 -1.29 23.72
CA PHE A 23 11.59 -1.44 23.69
C PHE A 23 12.15 -2.13 24.95
N ILE A 24 11.42 -2.03 26.07
CA ILE A 24 11.79 -2.62 27.36
C ILE A 24 11.19 -4.03 27.52
N GLY A 25 10.14 -4.36 26.76
CA GLY A 25 9.48 -5.66 26.75
C GLY A 25 7.97 -5.57 26.48
N ASP A 26 7.30 -6.72 26.42
CA ASP A 26 5.84 -6.81 26.21
C ASP A 26 5.06 -6.55 27.51
N ASN A 27 4.88 -5.27 27.83
CA ASN A 27 4.22 -4.77 29.04
C ASN A 27 2.71 -4.54 28.84
N PHE A 28 1.95 -4.55 29.94
CA PHE A 28 0.51 -4.24 29.93
C PHE A 28 0.20 -2.90 29.25
N PHE A 29 1.02 -1.87 29.51
CA PHE A 29 0.87 -0.55 28.91
C PHE A 29 0.97 -0.56 27.39
N PHE A 30 1.91 -1.32 26.83
CA PHE A 30 2.05 -1.47 25.39
C PHE A 30 0.80 -2.15 24.79
N ARG A 31 0.32 -3.25 25.39
CA ARG A 31 -0.88 -3.95 24.92
C ARG A 31 -2.12 -3.06 24.98
N LEU A 32 -2.28 -2.27 26.04
CA LEU A 32 -3.39 -1.34 26.18
C LEU A 32 -3.37 -0.28 25.06
N ALA A 33 -2.21 0.31 24.77
CA ALA A 33 -2.08 1.25 23.65
C ALA A 33 -2.38 0.59 22.30
N ALA A 34 -1.86 -0.62 22.07
CA ALA A 34 -2.12 -1.37 20.84
C ALA A 34 -3.61 -1.69 20.66
N TYR A 35 -4.29 -2.20 21.70
CA TYR A 35 -5.73 -2.47 21.64
C TYR A 35 -6.55 -1.19 21.45
N LEU A 36 -6.16 -0.08 22.07
CA LEU A 36 -6.81 1.21 21.85
C LEU A 36 -6.66 1.66 20.39
N PHE A 37 -5.46 1.60 19.82
CA PHE A 37 -5.23 1.95 18.41
C PHE A 37 -6.02 1.06 17.45
N VAL A 38 -6.03 -0.26 17.68
CA VAL A 38 -6.82 -1.20 16.88
C VAL A 38 -8.32 -0.92 17.02
N GLY A 39 -8.80 -0.67 18.25
CA GLY A 39 -10.19 -0.34 18.53
C GLY A 39 -10.65 0.95 17.86
N VAL A 40 -9.84 2.01 17.95
CA VAL A 40 -10.12 3.30 17.28
C VAL A 40 -10.13 3.12 15.76
N THR A 41 -9.19 2.36 15.21
CA THR A 41 -9.14 2.06 13.77
C THR A 41 -10.37 1.28 13.32
N ALA A 42 -10.77 0.24 14.06
CA ALA A 42 -11.97 -0.54 13.79
C ALA A 42 -13.26 0.29 13.91
N GLY A 43 -13.34 1.17 14.91
CA GLY A 43 -14.45 2.09 15.10
C GLY A 43 -14.56 3.10 13.96
N PHE A 44 -13.44 3.71 13.56
CA PHE A 44 -13.39 4.60 12.41
C PHE A 44 -13.83 3.89 11.13
N LEU A 45 -13.31 2.68 10.85
CA LEU A 45 -13.73 1.89 9.70
C LEU A 45 -15.22 1.55 9.73
N THR A 46 -15.77 1.23 10.90
CA THR A 46 -17.20 0.94 11.05
C THR A 46 -18.05 2.16 10.68
N VAL A 47 -17.70 3.34 11.19
CA VAL A 47 -18.39 4.59 10.86
C VAL A 47 -18.24 4.94 9.39
N LEU A 48 -17.04 4.76 8.83
CA LEU A 48 -16.74 4.97 7.42
C LEU A 48 -17.65 4.10 6.54
N ILE A 49 -17.70 2.79 6.80
CA ILE A 49 -18.57 1.85 6.07
C ILE A 49 -20.03 2.23 6.23
N ALA A 50 -20.49 2.53 7.46
CA ALA A 50 -21.87 2.89 7.71
C ALA A 50 -22.29 4.16 6.95
N ARG A 51 -21.48 5.22 7.01
CA ARG A 51 -21.80 6.54 6.44
C ARG A 51 -21.52 6.65 4.95
N GLN A 52 -20.40 6.10 4.49
CA GLN A 52 -19.94 6.28 3.11
C GLN A 52 -20.34 5.12 2.20
N ILE A 53 -20.68 3.95 2.75
CA ILE A 53 -21.05 2.78 1.96
C ILE A 53 -22.52 2.41 2.17
N LEU A 54 -22.89 2.00 3.38
CA LEU A 54 -24.25 1.47 3.64
C LEU A 54 -25.33 2.54 3.47
N TRP A 55 -25.11 3.75 3.99
CA TRP A 55 -26.10 4.82 3.86
C TRP A 55 -26.38 5.22 2.40
N PRO A 56 -25.39 5.64 1.59
CA PRO A 56 -25.66 6.13 0.24
C PRO A 56 -25.98 5.03 -0.78
N TYR A 57 -25.41 3.82 -0.64
CA TYR A 57 -25.57 2.77 -1.65
C TYR A 57 -26.63 1.73 -1.30
N LEU A 58 -27.03 1.58 -0.03
CA LEU A 58 -28.06 0.62 0.38
C LEU A 58 -29.34 1.33 0.84
N LEU A 59 -29.24 2.23 1.84
CA LEU A 59 -30.42 2.80 2.51
C LEU A 59 -31.06 3.94 1.72
N GLN A 60 -30.27 4.89 1.23
CA GLN A 60 -30.76 6.06 0.50
C GLN A 60 -31.55 5.68 -0.78
N PRO A 61 -31.08 4.74 -1.63
CA PRO A 61 -31.82 4.35 -2.82
C PRO A 61 -33.09 3.56 -2.49
N LEU A 62 -33.12 2.84 -1.37
CA LEU A 62 -34.28 2.08 -0.91
C LEU A 62 -35.39 2.99 -0.38
N LEU A 63 -35.03 4.03 0.38
CA LEU A 63 -35.97 4.95 1.03
C LEU A 63 -36.49 6.06 0.09
N GLY A 64 -35.64 6.58 -0.79
CA GLY A 64 -35.96 7.76 -1.61
C GLY A 64 -35.53 7.66 -3.07
N GLY A 65 -34.94 6.54 -3.50
CA GLY A 65 -34.46 6.36 -4.87
C GLY A 65 -35.58 6.10 -5.89
N THR A 66 -35.21 6.28 -7.16
CA THR A 66 -36.07 5.95 -8.31
C THR A 66 -36.31 4.45 -8.43
N THR A 67 -37.33 4.02 -9.18
CA THR A 67 -37.64 2.59 -9.39
C THR A 67 -36.43 1.81 -9.92
N TYR A 68 -35.66 2.40 -10.84
CA TYR A 68 -34.42 1.80 -11.36
C TYR A 68 -33.37 1.61 -10.26
N GLN A 69 -33.14 2.63 -9.43
CA GLN A 69 -32.17 2.54 -8.33
C GLN A 69 -32.56 1.48 -7.30
N ARG A 70 -33.86 1.36 -6.98
CA ARG A 70 -34.35 0.30 -6.09
C ARG A 70 -34.10 -1.08 -6.69
N LEU A 71 -34.33 -1.25 -7.99
CA LEU A 71 -34.07 -2.51 -8.69
C LEU A 71 -32.58 -2.91 -8.63
N TRP A 72 -31.67 -1.94 -8.82
CA TRP A 72 -30.23 -2.19 -8.73
C TRP A 72 -29.77 -2.58 -7.32
N VAL A 73 -30.36 -2.02 -6.27
CA VAL A 73 -30.04 -2.35 -4.87
C VAL A 73 -30.55 -3.73 -4.45
N LEU A 74 -31.54 -4.31 -5.15
CA LEU A 74 -32.00 -5.67 -4.85
C LEU A 74 -30.89 -6.72 -5.00
N ILE A 75 -29.97 -6.53 -5.96
CA ILE A 75 -28.86 -7.48 -6.19
C ILE A 75 -27.95 -7.60 -4.96
N PRO A 76 -27.33 -6.52 -4.44
CA PRO A 76 -26.49 -6.61 -3.24
C PRO A 76 -27.30 -7.01 -1.99
N LEU A 77 -28.58 -6.64 -1.90
CA LEU A 77 -29.44 -7.03 -0.78
C LEU A 77 -29.72 -8.54 -0.79
N LEU A 78 -30.02 -9.12 -1.97
CA LEU A 78 -30.21 -10.56 -2.14
C LEU A 78 -28.93 -11.33 -1.81
N LEU A 79 -27.78 -10.88 -2.31
CA LEU A 79 -26.49 -11.50 -2.01
C LEU A 79 -26.16 -11.44 -0.50
N SER A 80 -26.44 -10.29 0.13
CA SER A 80 -26.25 -10.13 1.59
C SER A 80 -27.17 -11.05 2.39
N LEU A 81 -28.43 -11.16 1.98
CA LEU A 81 -29.39 -12.07 2.62
C LEU A 81 -28.98 -13.54 2.45
N MET A 82 -28.56 -13.95 1.25
CA MET A 82 -28.04 -15.30 1.01
C MET A 82 -26.82 -15.61 1.88
N LEU A 83 -25.95 -14.62 2.08
CA LEU A 83 -24.77 -14.77 2.93
C LEU A 83 -25.15 -14.91 4.41
N ILE A 84 -26.09 -14.11 4.91
CA ILE A 84 -26.60 -14.23 6.29
C ILE A 84 -27.28 -15.60 6.49
N LEU A 85 -28.16 -16.01 5.57
CA LEU A 85 -28.84 -17.31 5.62
C LEU A 85 -27.84 -18.48 5.60
N SER A 86 -26.70 -18.33 4.92
CA SER A 86 -25.67 -19.37 4.87
C SER A 86 -24.99 -19.67 6.20
N GLN A 87 -25.14 -18.82 7.22
CA GLN A 87 -24.67 -19.11 8.58
C GLN A 87 -25.47 -20.24 9.24
N ILE A 88 -26.69 -20.52 8.76
CA ILE A 88 -27.52 -21.62 9.21
C ILE A 88 -27.02 -22.92 8.56
N SER A 89 -26.82 -23.97 9.36
CA SER A 89 -26.20 -25.24 8.93
C SER A 89 -26.86 -25.88 7.69
N GLN A 90 -28.17 -25.74 7.55
CA GLN A 90 -28.97 -26.30 6.45
C GLN A 90 -28.87 -25.49 5.14
N LEU A 91 -28.55 -24.19 5.20
CA LEU A 91 -28.53 -23.27 4.05
C LEU A 91 -27.12 -22.86 3.62
N ARG A 92 -26.08 -23.55 4.13
CA ARG A 92 -24.66 -23.25 3.83
C ARG A 92 -24.34 -23.20 2.33
N ALA A 93 -25.02 -24.00 1.51
CA ALA A 93 -24.81 -24.01 0.07
C ALA A 93 -25.11 -22.65 -0.59
N LEU A 94 -26.05 -21.88 -0.01
CA LEU A 94 -26.48 -20.58 -0.52
C LEU A 94 -25.38 -19.52 -0.41
N GLY A 95 -24.46 -19.67 0.54
CA GLY A 95 -23.32 -18.78 0.72
C GLY A 95 -22.25 -18.89 -0.36
N ARG A 96 -22.23 -19.98 -1.13
CA ARG A 96 -21.24 -20.19 -2.20
C ARG A 96 -21.33 -19.11 -3.28
N ILE A 97 -22.54 -18.65 -3.60
CA ILE A 97 -22.78 -17.66 -4.66
C ILE A 97 -22.24 -16.28 -4.24
N PRO A 98 -22.64 -15.69 -3.08
CA PRO A 98 -22.04 -14.45 -2.59
C PRO A 98 -20.52 -14.54 -2.42
N LEU A 99 -20.00 -15.65 -1.89
CA LEU A 99 -18.56 -15.82 -1.69
C LEU A 99 -17.80 -15.91 -3.01
N ALA A 100 -18.32 -16.63 -4.01
CA ALA A 100 -17.72 -16.69 -5.34
C ALA A 100 -17.74 -15.32 -6.03
N PHE A 101 -18.83 -14.56 -5.89
CA PHE A 101 -18.91 -13.19 -6.39
C PHE A 101 -17.87 -12.29 -5.71
N LEU A 102 -17.75 -12.33 -4.39
CA LEU A 102 -16.75 -11.55 -3.65
C LEU A 102 -15.32 -11.95 -4.02
N ALA A 103 -15.04 -13.25 -4.18
CA ALA A 103 -13.74 -13.74 -4.62
C ALA A 103 -13.40 -13.26 -6.04
N GLY A 104 -14.36 -13.34 -6.97
CA GLY A 104 -14.20 -12.82 -8.33
C GLY A 104 -14.00 -11.31 -8.38
N LEU A 105 -14.79 -10.56 -7.61
CA LEU A 105 -14.68 -9.10 -7.48
C LEU A 105 -13.32 -8.69 -6.91
N THR A 106 -12.88 -9.33 -5.84
CA THR A 106 -11.58 -9.04 -5.21
C THR A 106 -10.43 -9.36 -6.16
N ALA A 107 -10.47 -10.51 -6.85
CA ALA A 107 -9.49 -10.83 -7.89
C ALA A 107 -9.47 -9.78 -9.01
N ALA A 108 -10.65 -9.38 -9.50
CA ALA A 108 -10.76 -8.35 -10.54
C ALA A 108 -10.25 -6.98 -10.07
N LEU A 109 -10.54 -6.56 -8.84
CA LEU A 109 -10.05 -5.31 -8.26
C LEU A 109 -8.55 -5.32 -8.01
N VAL A 110 -7.99 -6.45 -7.57
CA VAL A 110 -6.54 -6.60 -7.38
C VAL A 110 -5.81 -6.56 -8.71
N ILE A 111 -6.27 -7.33 -9.70
CA ILE A 111 -5.66 -7.37 -11.04
C ILE A 111 -5.82 -6.00 -11.72
N GLY A 112 -7.05 -5.48 -11.76
CA GLY A 112 -7.35 -4.18 -12.36
C GLY A 112 -6.61 -3.05 -11.66
N GLY A 113 -6.66 -3.01 -10.32
CA GLY A 113 -5.95 -2.02 -9.52
C GLY A 113 -4.44 -2.09 -9.70
N SER A 114 -3.86 -3.29 -9.81
CA SER A 114 -2.44 -3.45 -10.13
C SER A 114 -2.12 -2.96 -11.54
N VAL A 115 -2.90 -3.33 -12.55
CA VAL A 115 -2.63 -2.97 -13.94
C VAL A 115 -2.78 -1.46 -14.16
N PHE A 116 -3.91 -0.88 -13.73
CA PHE A 116 -4.18 0.56 -13.93
C PHE A 116 -3.43 1.44 -12.93
N GLY A 117 -3.22 0.96 -11.70
CA GLY A 117 -2.52 1.72 -10.65
C GLY A 117 -1.01 1.65 -10.76
N THR A 118 -0.44 0.59 -11.34
CA THR A 118 1.02 0.41 -11.40
C THR A 118 1.53 0.20 -12.83
N MET A 119 1.14 -0.89 -13.49
CA MET A 119 1.77 -1.33 -14.75
C MET A 119 1.64 -0.29 -15.87
N ILE A 120 0.44 0.25 -16.09
CA ILE A 120 0.20 1.25 -17.14
C ILE A 120 0.93 2.57 -16.85
N PRO A 121 0.81 3.19 -15.65
CA PRO A 121 1.60 4.37 -15.29
C PRO A 121 3.10 4.14 -15.41
N GLN A 122 3.62 2.99 -14.96
CA GLN A 122 5.03 2.63 -15.07
C GLN A 122 5.48 2.52 -16.53
N MET A 123 4.72 1.85 -17.39
CA MET A 123 5.00 1.80 -18.83
C MET A 123 4.99 3.19 -19.47
N ARG A 124 4.05 4.04 -19.09
CA ARG A 124 3.96 5.42 -19.61
C ARG A 124 5.14 6.27 -19.17
N ALA A 125 5.60 6.13 -17.93
CA ALA A 125 6.77 6.83 -17.42
C ALA A 125 8.02 6.50 -18.25
N VAL A 126 8.20 5.23 -18.63
CA VAL A 126 9.30 4.83 -19.51
C VAL A 126 9.21 5.49 -20.89
N VAL A 127 8.01 5.62 -21.44
CA VAL A 127 7.80 6.19 -22.78
C VAL A 127 7.92 7.71 -22.81
N ILE A 128 7.57 8.41 -21.72
CA ILE A 128 7.52 9.88 -21.70
C ILE A 128 8.92 10.50 -21.85
N ASP A 129 9.93 9.82 -21.33
CA ASP A 129 11.34 10.27 -21.37
C ASP A 129 11.92 10.29 -22.79
N PHE A 130 11.33 9.51 -23.70
CA PHE A 130 11.71 9.49 -25.12
C PHE A 130 10.94 10.50 -25.99
N ARG A 131 10.07 11.35 -25.41
CA ARG A 131 9.31 12.35 -26.17
C ARG A 131 10.04 13.70 -26.22
N PRO A 132 10.52 14.15 -27.40
CA PRO A 132 11.25 15.42 -27.53
C PRO A 132 10.43 16.67 -27.16
N ALA A 133 9.10 16.55 -27.18
CA ALA A 133 8.18 17.62 -26.79
C ALA A 133 8.16 17.85 -25.26
N ALA A 134 8.45 16.83 -24.45
CA ALA A 134 8.51 16.94 -22.99
C ALA A 134 9.79 17.64 -22.50
N TRP A 135 10.87 17.57 -23.28
CA TRP A 135 12.17 18.18 -22.98
C TRP A 135 12.18 19.71 -23.03
N ARG A 136 11.12 20.35 -23.53
CA ARG A 136 11.01 21.82 -23.59
C ARG A 136 10.46 22.44 -22.30
N ILE A 137 9.93 21.62 -21.39
CA ILE A 137 9.28 22.08 -20.17
C ILE A 137 10.30 22.25 -19.02
N GLU A 138 11.42 21.53 -19.07
CA GLU A 138 12.53 21.67 -18.13
C GLU A 138 13.69 22.45 -18.75
N SER A 139 14.21 23.46 -18.04
CA SER A 139 15.35 24.29 -18.45
C SER A 139 16.70 23.55 -18.37
N ARG A 140 16.73 22.25 -18.73
CA ARG A 140 17.88 21.36 -18.61
C ARG A 140 18.50 21.13 -20.00
N SER A 141 19.81 20.87 -20.04
CA SER A 141 20.53 20.65 -21.31
C SER A 141 19.96 19.44 -22.07
N PRO A 142 19.69 19.55 -23.39
CA PRO A 142 19.16 18.44 -24.21
C PRO A 142 19.96 17.14 -24.15
N TRP A 143 21.28 17.24 -23.94
CA TRP A 143 22.18 16.10 -23.75
C TRP A 143 21.83 15.31 -22.47
N MET A 144 21.48 15.99 -21.38
CA MET A 144 21.20 15.35 -20.09
C MET A 144 19.93 14.49 -20.15
N HIS A 145 18.90 14.96 -20.87
CA HIS A 145 17.69 14.17 -21.14
C HIS A 145 17.97 12.91 -21.96
N THR A 146 18.92 12.98 -22.90
CA THR A 146 19.31 11.82 -23.71
C THR A 146 20.01 10.76 -22.85
N VAL A 147 20.88 11.20 -21.93
CA VAL A 147 21.54 10.29 -20.98
C VAL A 147 20.52 9.66 -20.04
N ASP A 148 19.62 10.45 -19.46
CA ASP A 148 18.58 9.94 -18.55
C ASP A 148 17.69 8.89 -19.24
N ALA A 149 17.25 9.16 -20.48
CA ALA A 149 16.46 8.22 -21.27
C ALA A 149 17.22 6.92 -21.58
N VAL A 150 18.50 7.00 -21.95
CA VAL A 150 19.34 5.81 -22.22
C VAL A 150 19.55 5.00 -20.95
N VAL A 151 19.84 5.65 -19.82
CA VAL A 151 20.01 4.98 -18.53
C VAL A 151 18.71 4.27 -18.12
N MET A 152 17.56 4.93 -18.29
CA MET A 152 16.26 4.32 -18.03
C MET A 152 16.00 3.11 -18.93
N LEU A 153 16.31 3.20 -20.24
CA LEU A 153 16.16 2.08 -21.17
C LEU A 153 16.99 0.86 -20.74
N ILE A 154 18.27 1.10 -20.45
CA ILE A 154 19.20 0.06 -20.02
C ILE A 154 18.72 -0.55 -18.70
N GLY A 155 18.26 0.27 -17.75
CA GLY A 155 17.68 -0.19 -16.51
C GLY A 155 16.45 -1.08 -16.71
N VAL A 156 15.49 -0.65 -17.54
CA VAL A 156 14.26 -1.40 -17.82
C VAL A 156 14.56 -2.72 -18.54
N ILE A 157 15.38 -2.69 -19.59
CA ILE A 157 15.74 -3.91 -20.33
C ILE A 157 16.59 -4.84 -19.45
N GLY A 158 17.51 -4.29 -18.67
CA GLY A 158 18.36 -5.05 -17.74
C GLY A 158 17.53 -5.77 -16.68
N THR A 159 16.63 -5.04 -16.01
CA THR A 159 15.75 -5.60 -14.97
C THR A 159 14.77 -6.64 -15.53
N LEU A 160 14.17 -6.39 -16.71
CA LEU A 160 13.33 -7.37 -17.40
C LEU A 160 14.13 -8.63 -17.77
N SER A 161 15.35 -8.46 -18.26
CA SER A 161 16.24 -9.59 -18.57
C SER A 161 16.58 -10.39 -17.31
N TYR A 162 16.90 -9.73 -16.20
CA TYR A 162 17.14 -10.39 -14.91
C TYR A 162 15.95 -11.27 -14.47
N PHE A 163 14.71 -10.74 -14.51
CA PHE A 163 13.52 -11.49 -14.09
C PHE A 163 13.08 -12.57 -15.08
N HIS A 164 13.13 -12.30 -16.38
CA HIS A 164 12.76 -13.25 -17.42
C HIS A 164 13.62 -14.52 -17.33
N PHE A 165 14.92 -14.36 -17.07
CA PHE A 165 15.86 -15.48 -16.96
C PHE A 165 16.02 -16.03 -15.53
N GLY A 166 15.81 -15.21 -14.49
CA GLY A 166 15.79 -15.67 -13.09
C GLY A 166 14.62 -16.61 -12.76
N SER A 167 13.51 -16.51 -13.50
CA SER A 167 12.35 -17.40 -13.35
C SER A 167 12.50 -18.79 -13.97
N ARG A 168 13.56 -19.04 -14.77
CA ARG A 168 14.00 -20.41 -15.09
C ARG A 168 14.74 -20.94 -13.87
N PHE A 169 13.94 -21.26 -12.85
CA PHE A 169 14.27 -22.12 -11.73
C PHE A 169 15.35 -23.10 -12.18
N LYS A 170 16.51 -23.01 -11.53
CA LYS A 170 17.71 -23.82 -11.70
C LYS A 170 17.34 -25.29 -11.89
N ARG A 171 16.92 -25.70 -13.09
CA ARG A 171 16.66 -27.10 -13.45
C ARG A 171 18.03 -27.69 -13.63
N LYS A 172 18.56 -28.14 -12.49
CA LYS A 172 19.84 -28.78 -12.30
C LYS A 172 19.74 -30.22 -12.85
N THR A 173 19.33 -30.34 -14.11
CA THR A 173 19.16 -31.59 -14.87
C THR A 173 18.81 -31.19 -16.30
N ASP A 174 19.81 -30.69 -17.03
CA ASP A 174 20.18 -31.32 -18.30
C ASP A 174 21.39 -30.60 -18.87
N SER A 175 22.46 -31.39 -18.99
CA SER A 175 23.57 -31.21 -19.89
C SER A 175 23.06 -31.06 -21.32
N SER A 176 22.76 -29.83 -21.74
CA SER A 176 22.68 -29.47 -23.15
C SER A 176 23.14 -28.03 -23.35
N ASP A 177 24.34 -27.96 -23.93
CA ASP A 177 25.05 -26.80 -24.41
C ASP A 177 24.21 -26.02 -25.45
N HIS A 178 23.38 -25.10 -24.95
CA HIS A 178 22.93 -23.97 -25.75
C HIS A 178 23.66 -22.74 -25.22
N SER A 179 24.83 -22.52 -25.80
CA SER A 179 25.66 -21.34 -25.64
C SER A 179 24.80 -20.07 -25.65
N ARG A 180 24.65 -19.52 -24.44
CA ARG A 180 23.84 -18.35 -24.12
C ARG A 180 24.42 -17.14 -24.85
N PRO A 181 23.61 -16.22 -25.41
CA PRO A 181 24.15 -14.98 -25.93
C PRO A 181 24.78 -14.19 -24.77
N ARG A 182 26.10 -13.95 -24.83
CA ARG A 182 26.85 -13.21 -23.79
C ARG A 182 26.24 -11.84 -23.48
N LEU A 183 25.61 -11.23 -24.48
CA LEU A 183 24.89 -9.96 -24.37
C LEU A 183 23.72 -10.04 -23.38
N LEU A 184 22.93 -11.12 -23.38
CA LEU A 184 21.78 -11.27 -22.49
C LEU A 184 22.20 -11.54 -21.04
N GLN A 185 23.31 -12.25 -20.82
CA GLN A 185 23.84 -12.49 -19.47
C GLN A 185 24.43 -11.21 -18.86
N ALA A 186 25.14 -10.41 -19.65
CA ALA A 186 25.63 -9.10 -19.21
C ALA A 186 24.47 -8.16 -18.85
N LEU A 187 23.40 -8.16 -19.66
CA LEU A 187 22.22 -7.33 -19.43
C LEU A 187 21.45 -7.72 -18.16
N ALA A 188 21.38 -9.02 -17.85
CA ALA A 188 20.80 -9.51 -16.60
C ALA A 188 21.61 -9.10 -15.35
N HIS A 189 22.95 -9.09 -15.41
CA HIS A 189 23.77 -8.57 -14.30
C HIS A 189 23.58 -7.07 -14.08
N ILE A 190 23.43 -6.29 -15.17
CA ILE A 190 23.08 -4.87 -15.05
C ILE A 190 21.73 -4.72 -14.35
N GLY A 191 20.73 -5.54 -14.71
CA GLY A 191 19.43 -5.57 -14.03
C GLY A 191 19.51 -5.87 -12.53
N GLU A 192 20.35 -6.82 -12.12
CA GLU A 192 20.58 -7.16 -10.72
C GLU A 192 21.07 -5.95 -9.90
N VAL A 193 22.03 -5.20 -10.43
CA VAL A 193 22.54 -3.97 -9.80
C VAL A 193 21.45 -2.91 -9.69
N PHE A 194 20.65 -2.71 -10.75
CA PHE A 194 19.52 -1.77 -10.72
C PHE A 194 18.47 -2.13 -9.68
N ILE A 195 18.11 -3.42 -9.55
CA ILE A 195 17.17 -3.90 -8.52
C ILE A 195 17.77 -3.68 -7.13
N GLY A 196 19.05 -4.01 -6.94
CA GLY A 196 19.75 -3.78 -5.68
C GLY A 196 19.75 -2.30 -5.27
N LEU A 197 20.00 -1.39 -6.21
CA LEU A 197 19.94 0.06 -5.99
C LEU A 197 18.53 0.53 -5.66
N ALA A 198 17.52 0.09 -6.42
CA ALA A 198 16.13 0.48 -6.19
C ALA A 198 15.60 0.00 -4.83
N LEU A 199 15.83 -1.28 -4.50
CA LEU A 199 15.47 -1.84 -3.19
C LEU A 199 16.24 -1.17 -2.06
N GLY A 200 17.53 -0.90 -2.27
CA GLY A 200 18.37 -0.17 -1.32
C GLY A 200 17.86 1.25 -1.05
N ALA A 201 17.46 1.98 -2.09
CA ALA A 201 16.89 3.32 -1.96
C ALA A 201 15.55 3.29 -1.21
N VAL A 202 14.66 2.34 -1.54
CA VAL A 202 13.38 2.17 -0.83
C VAL A 202 13.61 1.81 0.63
N PHE A 203 14.52 0.89 0.91
CA PHE A 203 14.89 0.50 2.28
C PHE A 203 15.47 1.67 3.05
N ALA A 204 16.42 2.41 2.48
CA ALA A 204 17.01 3.59 3.10
C ALA A 204 15.94 4.66 3.36
N GLY A 205 14.99 4.86 2.44
CA GLY A 205 13.87 5.78 2.61
C GLY A 205 12.95 5.38 3.76
N ILE A 206 12.54 4.12 3.83
CA ILE A 206 11.69 3.60 4.91
C ILE A 206 12.42 3.67 6.25
N PHE A 207 13.68 3.22 6.30
CA PHE A 207 14.49 3.23 7.51
C PHE A 207 14.73 4.66 8.02
N SER A 208 15.11 5.58 7.13
CA SER A 208 15.30 6.99 7.47
C SER A 208 13.99 7.62 7.95
N SER A 209 12.87 7.33 7.30
CA SER A 209 11.55 7.82 7.73
C SER A 209 11.17 7.29 9.11
N ALA A 210 11.42 6.00 9.37
CA ALA A 210 11.16 5.39 10.67
C ALA A 210 12.06 5.96 11.77
N LEU A 211 13.35 6.16 11.48
CA LEU A 211 14.29 6.80 12.42
C LEU A 211 13.90 8.25 12.69
N LEU A 212 13.56 9.03 11.66
CA LEU A 212 13.10 10.41 11.82
C LEU A 212 11.82 10.45 12.66
N ALA A 213 10.86 9.55 12.41
CA ALA A 213 9.67 9.44 13.24
C ALA A 213 10.00 9.07 14.69
N MET A 214 10.96 8.17 14.94
CA MET A 214 11.40 7.82 16.29
C MET A 214 12.06 9.00 16.99
N ILE A 215 12.96 9.73 16.31
CA ILE A 215 13.62 10.93 16.83
C ILE A 215 12.58 11.99 17.17
N ASP A 216 11.60 12.24 16.29
CA ASP A 216 10.50 13.17 16.53
C ASP A 216 9.71 12.80 17.79
N ARG A 217 9.40 11.50 17.99
CA ARG A 217 8.70 11.04 19.20
C ARG A 217 9.54 11.21 20.46
N ILE A 218 10.84 10.90 20.43
CA ILE A 218 11.74 11.09 21.58
C ILE A 218 11.91 12.59 21.90
N ALA A 219 12.09 13.43 20.89
CA ALA A 219 12.19 14.87 21.03
C ALA A 219 10.89 15.48 21.58
N PHE A 220 9.74 15.01 21.11
CA PHE A 220 8.44 15.37 21.66
C PHE A 220 8.33 15.02 23.15
N LEU A 221 8.73 13.81 23.56
CA LEU A 221 8.75 13.42 24.97
C LEU A 221 9.68 14.31 25.82
N GLY A 222 10.92 14.52 25.34
CA GLY A 222 11.90 15.36 26.03
C GLY A 222 11.43 16.80 26.16
N GLY A 223 10.89 17.38 25.08
CA GLY A 223 10.34 18.73 25.08
C GLY A 223 9.06 18.87 25.92
N TRP A 224 8.29 17.80 26.08
CA TRP A 224 7.15 17.78 26.99
C TRP A 224 7.64 17.75 28.45
N ILE A 225 8.55 16.84 28.80
CA ILE A 225 9.13 16.76 30.15
C ILE A 225 9.83 18.08 30.54
N ALA A 226 10.65 18.64 29.65
CA ALA A 226 11.37 19.88 29.91
C ALA A 226 10.44 21.07 30.19
N ARG A 227 9.27 21.14 29.53
CA ARG A 227 8.25 22.17 29.79
C ARG A 227 7.61 22.04 31.18
N TRP A 228 7.48 20.82 31.69
CA TRP A 228 6.92 20.56 33.02
C TRP A 228 7.97 20.68 34.14
N VAL A 229 9.24 20.34 33.87
CA VAL A 229 10.34 20.39 34.84
C VAL A 229 11.02 21.76 34.89
N GLY A 230 11.12 22.46 33.75
CA GLY A 230 11.82 23.74 33.61
C GLY A 230 11.00 24.97 34.01
N GLY A 231 9.69 24.83 34.22
CA GLY A 231 8.80 25.90 34.67
C GLY A 231 8.62 27.04 33.66
N GLY A 232 7.60 26.91 32.80
CA GLY A 232 7.09 28.02 31.97
C GLY A 232 7.77 28.20 30.63
#